data_AF-A0A524CHA1-F1
#
_entry.id   AF-A0A524CHA1-F1
#
_cell.length_a   1.000
_cell.length_b   1.000
_cell.length_c   1.000
_cell.angle_alpha   90.00
_cell.angle_beta   90.00
_cell.angle_gamma   90.00
#
_symmetry.space_group_name_H-M   'P 1'
#
loop_
_entity.id
_entity.type
_entity.pdbx_description
1 polymer ?
#
loop_
_entity_poly.entity_id
_entity_poly.type
_entity_poly.pdbx_seq_one_letter_code
_entity_poly.pdbx_strand_id
1 'polypeptide(L)'
;MEQEEHIEGGGKIRSFILGFNDGLISTFTLLVGVAAATILSIGNVGIVILTGIAAMVSGSVSMGLGEYISSKSEVEYVRNEIRREKAEIKLFPEEEKREVREIFAEMGFEGELLNKAVEKIVSNQETWIEFLTKSELGLEEPGNPMIGAVLTFIAFILG
;
A
#
# COMPACT_ATOMS: atom_id res chain seq x y z
N MET A 1 -5.20 26.79 -14.51
CA MET A 1 -4.87 25.36 -14.37
C MET A 1 -5.58 24.94 -13.09
N GLU A 2 -6.76 24.35 -13.22
CA GLU A 2 -7.39 23.68 -12.07
C GLU A 2 -6.45 22.53 -11.68
N GLN A 3 -5.96 22.54 -10.45
CA GLN A 3 -5.34 21.35 -9.88
C GLN A 3 -6.50 20.38 -9.67
N GLU A 4 -6.61 19.38 -10.53
CA GLU A 4 -7.44 18.22 -10.23
C GLU A 4 -6.78 17.50 -9.04
N GLU A 5 -7.35 17.68 -7.84
CA GLU A 5 -7.01 16.88 -6.67
C GLU A 5 -7.50 15.44 -6.93
N HIS A 6 -6.67 14.63 -7.58
CA HIS A 6 -6.83 13.20 -7.49
C HIS A 6 -6.56 12.80 -6.05
N ILE A 7 -7.62 12.39 -5.35
CA ILE A 7 -7.49 11.90 -3.99
C ILE A 7 -6.62 10.65 -4.04
N GLU A 8 -5.35 10.75 -3.60
CA GLU A 8 -4.49 9.63 -3.19
C GLU A 8 -5.08 8.94 -1.95
N GLY A 9 -6.32 8.48 -2.08
CA GLY A 9 -7.18 8.00 -1.02
C GLY A 9 -7.38 6.50 -1.05
N GLY A 10 -7.01 5.83 -2.14
CA GLY A 10 -7.20 4.37 -2.30
C GLY A 10 -6.57 3.59 -1.13
N GLY A 11 -5.32 3.91 -0.79
CA GLY A 11 -4.62 3.31 0.35
C GLY A 11 -5.33 3.58 1.68
N LYS A 12 -5.62 4.86 2.00
CA LYS A 12 -6.27 5.24 3.27
C LYS A 12 -7.67 4.64 3.43
N ILE A 13 -8.48 4.70 2.37
CA ILE A 13 -9.83 4.10 2.35
C ILE A 13 -9.73 2.59 2.54
N ARG A 14 -8.79 1.93 1.87
CA ARG A 14 -8.52 0.50 2.04
C ARG A 14 -8.14 0.16 3.48
N SER A 15 -7.16 0.85 4.07
CA SER A 15 -6.71 0.61 5.45
C SER A 15 -7.86 0.78 6.45
N PHE A 16 -8.69 1.83 6.29
CA PHE A 16 -9.88 2.03 7.13
C PHE A 16 -10.91 0.91 6.98
N ILE A 17 -11.32 0.59 5.74
CA ILE A 17 -12.35 -0.43 5.49
C ILE A 17 -11.90 -1.80 6.00
N LEU A 18 -10.64 -2.16 5.77
CA LEU A 18 -10.09 -3.44 6.25
C LEU A 18 -10.06 -3.48 7.78
N GLY A 19 -9.56 -2.43 8.44
CA GLY A 19 -9.53 -2.36 9.91
C GLY A 19 -10.93 -2.43 10.51
N PHE A 20 -11.86 -1.61 10.00
CA PHE A 20 -13.24 -1.55 10.50
C PHE A 20 -14.00 -2.86 10.32
N ASN A 21 -13.88 -3.47 9.15
CA ASN A 21 -14.57 -4.73 8.85
C ASN A 21 -14.04 -5.87 9.72
N ASP A 22 -12.72 -5.98 9.88
CA ASP A 22 -12.14 -7.03 10.72
C ASP A 22 -12.49 -6.80 12.20
N GLY A 23 -12.46 -5.54 12.68
CA GLY A 23 -12.91 -5.18 14.04
C GLY A 23 -14.33 -5.66 14.33
N LEU A 24 -15.27 -5.28 13.45
CA LEU A 24 -16.67 -5.68 13.54
C LEU A 24 -16.84 -7.20 13.54
N ILE A 25 -16.33 -7.87 12.50
CA ILE A 25 -16.61 -9.30 12.30
C ILE A 25 -15.91 -10.15 13.36
N SER A 26 -14.62 -9.91 13.61
CA SER A 26 -13.83 -10.74 14.52
C SER A 26 -14.30 -10.56 15.97
N THR A 27 -14.53 -9.33 16.42
CA THR A 27 -14.99 -9.05 17.78
C THR A 27 -16.42 -9.56 17.98
N PHE A 28 -17.32 -9.31 17.03
CA PHE A 28 -18.71 -9.78 17.13
C PHE A 28 -18.80 -11.31 17.19
N THR A 29 -18.14 -12.02 16.27
CA THR A 29 -18.20 -13.48 16.20
C THR A 29 -17.62 -14.12 17.47
N LEU A 30 -16.51 -13.59 17.99
CA LEU A 30 -15.93 -14.02 19.26
C LEU A 30 -16.89 -13.80 20.43
N LEU A 31 -17.46 -12.59 20.54
CA LEU A 31 -18.39 -12.26 21.62
C LEU A 31 -19.66 -13.12 21.59
N VAL A 32 -20.21 -13.39 20.40
CA VAL A 32 -21.36 -14.30 20.23
C VAL A 32 -21.00 -15.71 20.71
N GLY A 33 -19.84 -16.24 20.32
CA GLY A 33 -19.39 -17.56 20.77
C GLY A 33 -19.19 -17.65 22.28
N VAL A 34 -18.56 -16.64 22.88
CA VAL A 34 -18.32 -16.58 24.32
C VAL A 34 -19.61 -16.40 25.09
N ALA A 35 -20.52 -15.55 24.62
CA ALA A 35 -21.85 -15.37 25.21
C ALA A 35 -22.66 -16.68 25.17
N ALA A 36 -22.63 -17.39 24.04
CA ALA A 36 -23.28 -18.68 23.89
C ALA A 36 -22.75 -19.73 24.88
N ALA A 37 -21.44 -19.71 25.20
CA ALA A 37 -20.85 -20.64 26.15
C ALA A 37 -21.08 -20.24 27.62
N THR A 38 -21.02 -18.94 27.94
CA THR A 38 -20.92 -18.45 29.32
C THR A 38 -22.24 -17.94 29.89
N ILE A 39 -23.07 -17.25 29.11
CA ILE A 39 -24.35 -16.72 29.61
C ILE A 39 -25.37 -17.86 29.75
N LEU A 40 -25.41 -18.80 28.81
CA LEU A 40 -26.27 -19.98 28.90
C LEU A 40 -25.88 -20.94 30.04
N SER A 41 -24.63 -20.92 30.50
CA SER A 41 -24.13 -21.86 31.54
C SER A 41 -23.97 -21.24 32.93
N ILE A 42 -23.55 -19.97 33.03
CA ILE A 42 -23.05 -19.35 34.28
C ILE A 42 -23.68 -17.96 34.54
N GLY A 43 -24.27 -17.30 33.54
CA GLY A 43 -25.00 -16.03 33.70
C GLY A 43 -24.12 -14.79 33.99
N ASN A 44 -22.81 -14.82 33.69
CA ASN A 44 -21.89 -13.72 34.01
C ASN A 44 -21.54 -12.85 32.78
N VAL A 45 -22.23 -11.72 32.64
CA VAL A 45 -22.01 -10.72 31.57
C VAL A 45 -20.62 -10.08 31.62
N GLY A 46 -19.98 -10.03 32.79
CA GLY A 46 -18.66 -9.43 32.97
C GLY A 46 -17.56 -10.13 32.16
N ILE A 47 -17.67 -11.45 31.99
CA ILE A 47 -16.72 -12.24 31.18
C ILE A 47 -16.80 -11.81 29.71
N VAL A 48 -18.02 -11.66 29.18
CA VAL A 48 -18.25 -11.25 27.78
C VAL A 48 -17.66 -9.86 27.51
N ILE A 49 -17.88 -8.90 28.42
CA ILE A 49 -17.33 -7.54 28.28
C ILE A 49 -15.80 -7.56 28.32
N LEU A 50 -15.21 -8.27 29.28
CA LEU A 50 -13.76 -8.35 29.40
C LEU A 50 -13.13 -9.01 28.16
N THR A 51 -13.76 -10.06 27.64
CA THR A 51 -13.31 -10.70 26.40
C THR A 51 -13.39 -9.74 25.21
N GLY A 52 -14.47 -8.95 25.09
CA GLY A 52 -14.59 -7.94 24.04
C GLY A 52 -13.48 -6.91 24.08
N ILE A 53 -13.22 -6.32 25.26
CA ILE A 53 -12.14 -5.34 25.43
C ILE A 53 -10.78 -5.97 25.11
N ALA A 54 -10.51 -7.18 25.60
CA ALA A 54 -9.27 -7.89 25.32
C ALA A 54 -9.08 -8.16 23.82
N ALA A 55 -10.15 -8.59 23.13
CA ALA A 55 -10.15 -8.83 21.70
C ALA A 55 -9.93 -7.55 20.88
N MET A 56 -10.62 -6.46 21.23
CA MET A 56 -10.45 -5.16 20.59
C MET A 56 -9.02 -4.64 20.71
N VAL A 57 -8.42 -4.72 21.91
CA VAL A 57 -7.04 -4.25 22.13
C VAL A 57 -6.05 -5.15 21.40
N SER A 58 -6.18 -6.47 21.51
CA SER A 58 -5.27 -7.40 20.84
C SER A 58 -5.36 -7.30 19.31
N GLY A 59 -6.58 -7.24 18.78
CA GLY A 59 -6.85 -7.19 17.34
C GLY A 59 -6.40 -5.87 16.71
N SER A 60 -6.73 -4.73 17.34
CA SER A 60 -6.31 -3.41 16.83
C SER A 60 -4.80 -3.27 16.79
N VAL A 61 -4.08 -3.70 17.84
CA VAL A 61 -2.61 -3.71 17.88
C VAL A 61 -2.05 -4.61 16.77
N SER A 62 -2.58 -5.82 16.62
CA SER A 62 -2.12 -6.76 15.59
C SER A 62 -2.29 -6.20 14.18
N MET A 63 -3.47 -5.67 13.85
CA MET A 63 -3.75 -5.11 12.53
C MET A 63 -2.96 -3.83 12.27
N GLY A 64 -2.86 -2.92 13.25
CA GLY A 64 -2.09 -1.69 13.09
C GLY A 64 -0.60 -1.96 12.85
N LEU A 65 -0.01 -2.90 13.59
CA LEU A 65 1.37 -3.33 13.37
C LEU A 65 1.55 -4.07 12.04
N GLY A 66 0.59 -4.92 11.67
CA GLY A 66 0.59 -5.62 10.39
C GLY A 66 0.61 -4.64 9.21
N GLU A 67 -0.26 -3.63 9.25
CA GLU A 67 -0.30 -2.57 8.24
C GLU A 67 1.00 -1.76 8.21
N TYR A 68 1.55 -1.40 9.38
CA TYR A 68 2.82 -0.70 9.45
C TYR A 68 3.96 -1.48 8.79
N ILE A 69 4.09 -2.77 9.15
CA ILE A 69 5.15 -3.63 8.61
C ILE A 69 4.96 -3.80 7.10
N SER A 70 3.74 -4.08 6.65
CA SER A 70 3.43 -4.24 5.23
C SER A 70 3.78 -3.00 4.42
N SER A 71 3.29 -1.83 4.84
CA SER A 71 3.54 -0.56 4.14
C SER A 71 5.02 -0.16 4.22
N LYS A 72 5.70 -0.41 5.35
CA LYS A 72 7.14 -0.17 5.45
C LYS A 72 7.94 -1.08 4.51
N SER A 73 7.56 -2.35 4.38
CA SER A 73 8.20 -3.28 3.44
C SER A 73 8.01 -2.83 2.00
N GLU A 74 6.85 -2.31 1.64
CA GLU A 74 6.60 -1.70 0.33
C GLU A 74 7.52 -0.49 0.07
N VAL A 75 7.66 0.41 1.06
CA VAL A 75 8.62 1.53 0.99
C VAL A 75 10.06 1.06 0.76
N GLU A 76 10.48 0.04 1.49
CA GLU A 76 11.83 -0.51 1.37
C GLU A 76 12.05 -1.22 0.03
N TYR A 77 11.02 -1.91 -0.48
CA TYR A 77 11.01 -2.55 -1.79
C TYR A 77 11.16 -1.51 -2.92
N VAL A 78 10.30 -0.49 -2.97
CA VAL A 78 10.37 0.57 -3.99
C VAL A 78 11.73 1.27 -3.96
N ARG A 79 12.26 1.55 -2.77
CA ARG A 79 13.58 2.16 -2.62
C ARG A 79 14.71 1.26 -3.16
N ASN A 80 14.62 -0.04 -2.96
CA ASN A 80 15.59 -0.98 -3.50
C ASN A 80 15.51 -1.04 -5.02
N GLU A 81 14.30 -1.03 -5.57
CA GLU A 81 14.10 -1.05 -7.01
C GLU A 81 14.67 0.21 -7.67
N ILE A 82 14.39 1.40 -7.14
CA ILE A 82 14.97 2.67 -7.63
C ILE A 82 16.50 2.64 -7.55
N ARG A 83 17.11 1.96 -6.57
CA ARG A 83 18.57 1.80 -6.50
C ARG A 83 19.10 0.85 -7.56
N ARG A 84 18.35 -0.21 -7.87
CA ARG A 84 18.71 -1.17 -8.93
C ARG A 84 18.66 -0.49 -10.29
N GLU A 85 17.57 0.21 -10.57
CA GLU A 85 17.34 1.02 -11.76
C GLU A 85 18.47 2.03 -12.00
N LYS A 86 18.85 2.76 -10.93
CA LYS A 86 20.00 3.69 -10.95
C LYS A 86 21.32 3.01 -11.32
N ALA A 87 21.51 1.76 -10.91
CA ALA A 87 22.72 1.01 -11.21
C ALA A 87 22.68 0.48 -12.66
N GLU A 88 21.53 0.00 -13.11
CA GLU A 88 21.28 -0.50 -14.47
C GLU A 88 21.50 0.60 -15.51
N ILE A 89 20.92 1.80 -15.33
CA ILE A 89 21.18 2.98 -16.20
C ILE A 89 22.67 3.33 -16.29
N LYS A 90 23.44 3.10 -15.22
CA LYS A 90 24.89 3.40 -15.21
C LYS A 90 25.72 2.29 -15.86
N LEU A 91 25.34 1.03 -15.67
CA LEU A 91 26.10 -0.14 -16.11
C LEU A 91 25.76 -0.54 -17.55
N PHE A 92 24.49 -0.43 -17.94
CA PHE A 92 23.92 -0.89 -19.20
C PHE A 92 23.07 0.19 -19.89
N PRO A 93 23.59 1.42 -20.11
CA PRO A 93 22.80 2.56 -20.58
C PRO A 93 22.13 2.35 -21.95
N GLU A 94 22.70 1.52 -22.84
CA GLU A 94 22.10 1.25 -24.15
C GLU A 94 20.96 0.23 -24.07
N GLU A 95 20.98 -0.65 -23.07
CA GLU A 95 19.89 -1.59 -22.79
C GLU A 95 18.69 -0.85 -22.21
N GLU A 96 18.91 -0.05 -21.17
CA GLU A 96 17.86 0.81 -20.57
C GLU A 96 17.22 1.78 -21.57
N LYS A 97 18.01 2.31 -22.53
CA LYS A 97 17.47 3.15 -23.61
C LYS A 97 16.56 2.37 -24.56
N ARG A 98 16.87 1.09 -24.78
CA ARG A 98 16.04 0.19 -25.61
C ARG A 98 14.71 -0.04 -24.91
N GLU A 99 14.71 -0.23 -23.60
CA GLU A 99 13.48 -0.41 -22.81
C GLU A 99 12.58 0.83 -22.86
N VAL A 100 13.14 2.03 -22.69
CA VAL A 100 12.38 3.28 -22.89
C VAL A 100 11.77 3.36 -24.29
N ARG A 101 12.51 2.95 -25.33
CA ARG A 101 12.03 2.92 -26.71
C ARG A 101 10.90 1.91 -26.89
N GLU A 102 11.02 0.72 -26.29
CA GLU A 102 10.00 -0.33 -26.35
C GLU A 102 8.71 0.15 -25.69
N ILE A 103 8.78 0.75 -24.51
CA ILE A 103 7.62 1.32 -23.80
C ILE A 103 6.90 2.37 -24.67
N PHE A 104 7.64 3.31 -25.27
CA PHE A 104 7.02 4.30 -26.16
C PHE A 104 6.46 3.67 -27.45
N ALA A 105 7.11 2.65 -28.01
CA ALA A 105 6.60 1.94 -29.18
C ALA A 105 5.29 1.22 -28.86
N GLU A 106 5.16 0.61 -27.68
CA GLU A 106 3.91 0.01 -27.20
C GLU A 106 2.79 1.04 -27.00
N MET A 107 3.15 2.27 -26.64
CA MET A 107 2.22 3.41 -26.60
C MET A 107 1.85 3.95 -28.00
N GLY A 108 2.39 3.37 -29.07
CA GLY A 108 2.10 3.73 -30.47
C GLY A 108 3.00 4.83 -31.05
N PHE A 109 4.12 5.18 -30.41
CA PHE A 109 5.07 6.14 -30.95
C PHE A 109 5.94 5.49 -32.03
N GLU A 110 6.10 6.16 -33.17
CA GLU A 110 6.87 5.65 -34.30
C GLU A 110 7.83 6.70 -34.90
N GLY A 111 8.79 6.22 -35.69
CA GLY A 111 9.67 7.04 -36.52
C GLY A 111 10.47 8.10 -35.74
N GLU A 112 10.47 9.33 -36.26
CA GLU A 112 11.22 10.45 -35.66
C GLU A 112 10.66 10.88 -34.30
N LEU A 113 9.33 10.72 -34.09
CA LEU A 113 8.68 11.09 -32.84
C LEU A 113 9.13 10.18 -31.70
N LEU A 114 9.22 8.87 -31.96
CA LEU A 114 9.76 7.89 -31.01
C LEU A 114 11.20 8.25 -30.60
N ASN A 115 12.07 8.52 -31.57
CA ASN A 115 13.47 8.86 -31.27
C ASN A 115 13.57 10.13 -30.40
N LYS A 116 12.80 11.18 -30.73
CA LYS A 116 12.78 12.43 -29.94
C LYS A 116 12.23 12.22 -28.52
N ALA A 117 11.20 11.38 -28.35
CA ALA A 117 10.65 11.06 -27.04
C ALA A 117 11.67 10.34 -26.16
N VAL A 118 12.32 9.31 -26.71
CA VAL A 118 13.38 8.55 -26.03
C VAL A 118 14.54 9.47 -25.65
N GLU A 119 15.08 10.25 -26.60
CA GLU A 119 16.18 11.19 -26.33
C GLU A 119 15.81 12.19 -25.23
N LYS A 120 14.57 12.67 -25.22
CA LYS A 120 14.12 13.64 -24.22
C LYS A 120 14.08 13.04 -22.82
N ILE A 121 13.53 11.83 -22.65
CA ILE A 121 13.50 11.14 -21.35
C ILE A 121 14.91 10.82 -20.87
N VAL A 122 15.72 10.23 -21.75
CA VAL A 122 17.09 9.78 -21.46
C VAL A 122 18.05 10.95 -21.17
N SER A 123 17.75 12.17 -21.66
CA SER A 123 18.59 13.36 -21.44
C SER A 123 18.70 13.81 -19.98
N ASN A 124 17.76 13.40 -19.12
CA ASN A 124 17.76 13.70 -17.69
C ASN A 124 17.66 12.39 -16.90
N GLN A 125 18.68 12.11 -16.09
CA GLN A 125 18.75 10.85 -15.34
C GLN A 125 17.57 10.67 -14.36
N GLU A 126 17.10 11.74 -13.72
CA GLU A 126 15.98 11.68 -12.77
C GLU A 126 14.67 11.36 -13.50
N THR A 127 14.41 12.03 -14.62
CA THR A 127 13.23 11.74 -15.47
C THR A 127 13.29 10.34 -16.06
N TRP A 128 14.47 9.85 -16.45
CA TRP A 128 14.65 8.50 -16.97
C TRP A 128 14.31 7.44 -15.91
N ILE A 129 14.86 7.57 -14.70
CA ILE A 129 14.56 6.66 -13.59
C ILE A 129 13.08 6.70 -13.23
N GLU A 130 12.50 7.89 -13.12
CA GLU A 130 11.08 8.04 -12.79
C GLU A 130 10.19 7.38 -13.85
N PHE A 131 10.54 7.55 -15.14
CA PHE A 131 9.82 6.94 -16.24
C PHE A 131 9.86 5.42 -16.20
N LEU A 132 11.03 4.80 -16.02
CA LEU A 132 11.17 3.34 -15.93
C LEU A 132 10.50 2.80 -14.66
N THR A 133 10.71 3.46 -13.52
CA THR A 133 10.06 3.08 -12.24
C THR A 133 8.53 3.03 -12.35
N LYS A 134 7.92 3.98 -13.05
CA LYS A 134 6.46 4.03 -13.22
C LYS A 134 5.96 3.15 -14.36
N SER A 135 6.62 3.19 -15.51
CA SER A 135 6.10 2.60 -16.75
C SER A 135 6.47 1.13 -16.92
N GLU A 136 7.65 0.74 -16.46
CA GLU A 136 8.13 -0.64 -16.55
C GLU A 136 7.79 -1.43 -15.29
N LEU A 137 8.15 -0.88 -14.12
CA LEU A 137 8.01 -1.57 -12.84
C LEU A 137 6.62 -1.41 -12.22
N GLY A 138 5.82 -0.46 -12.72
CA GLY A 138 4.48 -0.17 -12.18
C GLY A 138 4.50 0.31 -10.74
N LEU A 139 5.61 0.89 -10.27
CA LEU A 139 5.78 1.31 -8.89
C LEU A 139 5.37 2.77 -8.72
N GLU A 140 4.44 2.97 -7.80
CA GLU A 140 4.04 4.30 -7.32
C GLU A 140 4.83 4.69 -6.06
N GLU A 141 4.81 5.98 -5.71
CA GLU A 141 5.40 6.43 -4.46
C GLU A 141 4.57 5.91 -3.27
N PRO A 142 5.19 5.12 -2.37
CA PRO A 142 4.48 4.55 -1.25
C PRO A 142 4.15 5.64 -0.22
N GLY A 143 2.92 5.58 0.30
CA GLY A 143 2.44 6.48 1.35
C GLY A 143 3.16 6.28 2.70
N ASN A 144 2.86 7.15 3.67
CA ASN A 144 3.46 7.06 5.00
C ASN A 144 2.93 5.82 5.78
N PRO A 145 3.80 4.86 6.15
CA PRO A 145 3.37 3.64 6.85
C PRO A 145 2.66 3.87 8.18
N MET A 146 3.02 4.94 8.90
CA MET A 146 2.40 5.27 10.18
C MET A 146 0.94 5.70 10.01
N ILE A 147 0.61 6.38 8.91
CA ILE A 147 -0.76 6.83 8.67
C ILE A 147 -1.68 5.64 8.46
N GLY A 148 -1.28 4.68 7.61
CA GLY A 148 -2.02 3.43 7.40
C GLY A 148 -2.21 2.68 8.72
N ALA A 149 -1.13 2.48 9.48
CA ALA A 149 -1.14 1.76 10.75
C ALA A 149 -2.12 2.35 11.78
N VAL A 150 -2.06 3.66 11.99
CA VAL A 150 -2.94 4.37 12.95
C VAL A 150 -4.39 4.33 12.46
N LEU A 151 -4.61 4.50 11.17
CA LEU A 151 -5.96 4.47 10.60
C LEU A 151 -6.60 3.08 10.75
N THR A 152 -5.86 2.01 10.43
CA THR A 152 -6.33 0.63 10.61
C THR A 152 -6.58 0.32 12.09
N PHE A 153 -5.68 0.73 12.98
CA PHE A 153 -5.84 0.56 14.44
C PHE A 153 -7.14 1.19 14.96
N ILE A 154 -7.37 2.47 14.62
CA ILE A 154 -8.57 3.19 15.05
C ILE A 154 -9.82 2.60 14.41
N ALA A 155 -9.77 2.28 13.13
CA ALA A 155 -10.87 1.67 12.41
C ALA A 155 -11.29 0.34 13.05
N PHE A 156 -10.34 -0.51 13.46
CA PHE A 156 -10.61 -1.75 14.16
C PHE A 156 -11.30 -1.55 15.51
N ILE A 157 -10.95 -0.51 16.26
CA ILE A 157 -11.61 -0.21 17.54
C ILE A 157 -13.03 0.31 17.33
N LEU A 158 -13.26 1.06 16.25
CA LEU A 158 -14.58 1.60 15.91
C LEU A 158 -15.53 0.55 15.34
N GLY A 159 -14.98 -0.51 14.75
CA GLY A 159 -15.73 -1.66 14.28
C GLY A 159 -16.03 -2.63 15.40
#